data_AF-A0A2D7IHM8-F1
#
_entry.id   AF-A0A2D7IHM8-F1
#
_cell.length_a   1.000
_cell.length_b   1.000
_cell.length_c   1.000
_cell.angle_alpha   90.00
_cell.angle_beta   90.00
_cell.angle_gamma   90.00
#
_symmetry.space_group_name_H-M   'P 1'
#
loop_
_entity.id
_entity.type
_entity.pdbx_description
1 polymer ?
#
loop_
_entity_poly.entity_id
_entity_poly.type
_entity_poly.pdbx_seq_one_letter_code
_entity_poly.pdbx_strand_id
1 'polypeptide(L)'
;MPLFHPLQEDITKLSEEDLSKRIRELTSKIMSARRFSRNPELQNQIQNALNTYREELRTRRIKEAQDRFKKSRGEPELGDLVNIE
;
A
#
# COMPACT_ATOMS: atom_id res chain seq x y z
N MET A 1 -0.53 -4.78 13.83
CA MET A 1 0.89 -4.48 13.53
C MET A 1 1.20 -5.05 12.16
N PRO A 2 1.46 -4.25 11.10
CA PRO A 2 2.00 -4.80 9.87
C PRO A 2 3.44 -5.24 10.17
N LEU A 3 3.74 -6.53 10.00
CA LEU A 3 5.12 -7.03 10.09
C LEU A 3 5.90 -6.48 8.90
N PHE A 4 6.62 -5.38 9.12
CA PHE A 4 7.61 -4.90 8.16
C PHE A 4 8.86 -5.77 8.29
N HIS A 5 9.17 -6.54 7.25
CA HIS A 5 10.44 -7.25 7.18
C HIS A 5 11.54 -6.22 6.83
N PRO A 6 12.69 -6.18 7.53
CA PRO A 6 13.79 -5.23 7.26
C PRO A 6 14.39 -5.26 5.84
N LEU A 7 14.07 -6.25 5.02
CA LEU A 7 14.48 -6.35 3.60
C LEU A 7 13.37 -5.94 2.62
N GLN A 8 12.21 -5.56 3.13
CA GLN A 8 11.07 -5.18 2.29
C GLN A 8 11.30 -3.78 1.75
N GLU A 9 11.35 -3.68 0.42
CA GLU A 9 11.38 -2.43 -0.32
C GLU A 9 10.35 -1.46 0.26
N ASP A 10 10.75 -0.21 0.47
CA ASP A 10 9.95 0.79 1.15
C ASP A 10 8.71 1.09 0.30
N ILE A 11 7.59 0.43 0.62
CA ILE A 11 6.35 0.45 -0.16
C ILE A 11 5.81 1.87 -0.34
N THR A 12 6.19 2.78 0.56
CA THR A 12 5.83 4.20 0.53
C THR A 12 6.48 4.94 -0.64
N LYS A 13 7.60 4.44 -1.17
CA LYS A 13 8.35 5.02 -2.29
C LYS A 13 7.93 4.51 -3.66
N LEU A 14 7.10 3.47 -3.71
CA LEU A 14 6.59 2.93 -4.97
C LEU A 14 5.56 3.88 -5.60
N SER A 15 5.51 3.94 -6.93
CA SER A 15 4.43 4.61 -7.66
C SER A 15 3.10 3.85 -7.48
N GLU A 16 1.94 4.49 -7.75
CA GLU A 16 0.65 3.78 -7.73
C GLU A 16 0.61 2.64 -8.77
N GLU A 17 1.30 2.83 -9.90
CA GLU A 17 1.42 1.82 -10.95
C GLU A 17 2.20 0.59 -10.45
N ASP A 18 3.35 0.82 -9.80
CA ASP A 18 4.18 -0.25 -9.23
C ASP A 18 3.45 -0.99 -8.10
N LEU A 19 2.76 -0.26 -7.22
CA LEU A 19 1.87 -0.83 -6.20
C LEU A 19 0.82 -1.75 -6.84
N SER A 20 0.15 -1.27 -7.88
CA SER A 20 -0.88 -2.02 -8.60
C SER A 20 -0.32 -3.26 -9.28
N LYS A 21 0.86 -3.15 -9.92
CA LYS A 21 1.57 -4.27 -10.52
C LYS A 21 1.93 -5.33 -9.47
N ARG A 22 2.46 -4.89 -8.32
CA ARG A 22 2.84 -5.79 -7.22
C ARG A 22 1.65 -6.49 -6.58
N ILE A 23 0.52 -5.79 -6.42
CA ILE A 23 -0.75 -6.39 -5.97
C ILE A 23 -1.19 -7.51 -6.92
N ARG A 24 -1.13 -7.28 -8.25
CA ARG A 24 -1.48 -8.30 -9.25
C ARG A 24 -0.54 -9.51 -9.16
N GLU A 25 0.77 -9.29 -9.07
CA GLU A 25 1.76 -10.36 -8.91
C GLU A 25 1.51 -11.20 -7.64
N LEU A 26 1.30 -10.55 -6.49
CA LEU A 26 1.04 -11.23 -5.22
C LEU A 26 -0.30 -11.97 -5.24
N THR A 27 -1.32 -11.42 -5.90
CA THR A 27 -2.61 -12.07 -6.10
C THR A 27 -2.45 -13.37 -6.92
N SER A 28 -1.71 -13.32 -8.03
CA SER A 28 -1.41 -14.52 -8.81
C SER A 28 -0.59 -15.54 -8.01
N LYS A 29 0.39 -15.08 -7.22
CA LYS A 29 1.21 -15.94 -6.36
C LYS A 29 0.40 -16.64 -5.27
N ILE A 30 -0.52 -15.95 -4.59
CA ILE A 30 -1.35 -16.60 -3.56
C ILE A 30 -2.31 -17.62 -4.18
N MET A 31 -2.82 -17.37 -5.38
CA MET A 31 -3.67 -18.33 -6.10
C MET A 31 -2.88 -19.58 -6.48
N SER A 32 -1.68 -19.41 -7.02
CA SER A 32 -0.76 -20.53 -7.30
C SER A 32 -0.35 -21.26 -6.03
N ALA A 33 -0.03 -20.54 -4.94
CA ALA A 33 0.33 -21.14 -3.67
C ALA A 33 -0.84 -21.96 -3.08
N ARG A 34 -2.07 -21.44 -3.10
CA ARG A 34 -3.26 -22.18 -2.66
C ARG A 34 -3.54 -23.42 -3.49
N ARG A 35 -3.25 -23.36 -4.80
CA ARG A 35 -3.50 -24.48 -5.73
C ARG A 35 -2.44 -25.57 -5.66
N PHE A 36 -1.17 -25.19 -5.53
CA PHE A 36 -0.04 -26.12 -5.70
C PHE A 36 0.81 -26.32 -4.44
N SER A 37 0.80 -25.37 -3.51
CA SER A 37 1.59 -25.44 -2.28
C SER A 37 0.71 -25.79 -1.08
N ARG A 38 1.05 -26.87 -0.39
CA ARG A 38 0.46 -27.24 0.92
C ARG A 38 1.12 -26.51 2.09
N ASN A 39 1.97 -25.52 1.85
CA ASN A 39 2.64 -24.77 2.91
C ASN A 39 1.76 -23.60 3.38
N PRO A 40 1.13 -23.69 4.58
CA PRO A 40 0.26 -22.63 5.10
C PRO A 40 1.04 -21.37 5.48
N GLU A 41 2.29 -21.52 5.89
CA GLU A 41 3.13 -20.38 6.30
C GLU A 41 3.45 -19.49 5.10
N LEU A 42 3.82 -20.10 3.96
CA LEU A 42 4.02 -19.36 2.72
C LEU A 42 2.75 -18.63 2.27
N GLN A 43 1.58 -19.29 2.38
CA GLN A 43 0.31 -18.66 2.02
C GLN A 43 0.02 -17.43 2.91
N ASN A 44 0.24 -17.56 4.21
CA ASN A 44 0.06 -16.46 5.16
C ASN A 44 1.02 -15.29 4.87
N GLN A 45 2.29 -15.57 4.58
CA GLN A 45 3.26 -14.54 4.23
C GLN A 45 2.85 -13.76 2.96
N ILE A 46 2.45 -14.46 1.90
CA ILE A 46 1.98 -13.81 0.67
C ILE A 46 0.70 -13.01 0.92
N GLN A 47 -0.22 -13.55 1.73
CA GLN A 47 -1.47 -12.87 2.07
C GLN A 47 -1.23 -11.60 2.90
N ASN A 48 -0.32 -11.66 3.87
CA ASN A 48 0.07 -10.50 4.68
C ASN A 48 0.70 -9.43 3.80
N ALA A 49 1.66 -9.81 2.94
CA ALA A 49 2.24 -8.88 1.97
C ALA A 49 1.14 -8.24 1.11
N LEU A 50 0.26 -9.04 0.50
CA LEU A 50 -0.83 -8.54 -0.34
C LEU A 50 -1.72 -7.53 0.39
N ASN A 51 -2.04 -7.78 1.66
CA ASN A 51 -2.84 -6.87 2.47
C ASN A 51 -2.11 -5.54 2.69
N THR A 52 -0.82 -5.57 3.01
CA THR A 52 -0.01 -4.36 3.18
C THR A 52 -0.01 -3.48 1.92
N TYR A 53 0.22 -4.05 0.74
CA TYR A 53 0.19 -3.27 -0.51
C TYR A 53 -1.19 -2.69 -0.81
N ARG A 54 -2.28 -3.43 -0.51
CA ARG A 54 -3.65 -2.95 -0.68
C ARG A 54 -3.99 -1.82 0.29
N GLU A 55 -3.52 -1.92 1.53
CA GLU A 55 -3.73 -0.90 2.56
C GLU A 55 -3.02 0.39 2.18
N GLU A 56 -1.76 0.33 1.74
CA GLU A 56 -1.02 1.49 1.25
C GLU A 56 -1.76 2.19 0.08
N LEU A 57 -2.22 1.43 -0.91
CA LEU A 57 -3.01 1.96 -2.02
C LEU A 57 -4.31 2.64 -1.55
N ARG A 58 -5.00 2.04 -0.57
CA ARG A 58 -6.20 2.63 0.02
C ARG A 58 -5.89 3.92 0.77
N THR A 59 -4.84 3.94 1.57
CA THR A 59 -4.38 5.12 2.33
C THR A 59 -4.08 6.28 1.39
N ARG A 60 -3.38 6.04 0.28
CA ARG A 60 -3.10 7.06 -0.73
C ARG A 60 -4.37 7.66 -1.32
N ARG A 61 -5.33 6.81 -1.72
CA ARG A 61 -6.61 7.28 -2.26
C ARG A 61 -7.42 8.09 -1.27
N ILE A 62 -7.40 7.70 0.01
CA ILE A 62 -8.06 8.47 1.07
C ILE A 62 -7.37 9.83 1.23
N LYS A 63 -6.03 9.87 1.24
CA LYS A 63 -5.26 11.12 1.34
C LYS A 63 -5.55 12.05 0.16
N GLU A 64 -5.50 11.53 -1.07
CA GLU A 64 -5.85 12.32 -2.26
C GLU A 64 -7.30 12.84 -2.23
N ALA A 65 -8.25 12.01 -1.78
CA ALA A 65 -9.62 12.45 -1.62
C ALA A 65 -9.73 13.57 -0.57
N GLN A 66 -9.08 13.41 0.59
CA GLN A 66 -9.02 14.43 1.63
C GLN A 66 -8.41 15.75 1.10
N ASP A 67 -7.32 15.68 0.36
CA ASP A 67 -6.67 16.85 -0.23
C ASP A 67 -7.57 17.54 -1.25
N ARG A 68 -8.27 16.79 -2.11
CA ARG A 68 -9.28 17.35 -3.03
C ARG A 68 -10.44 18.02 -2.28
N PHE A 69 -10.95 17.40 -1.22
CA PHE A 69 -12.02 17.95 -0.39
C PHE A 69 -11.61 19.22 0.36
N LYS A 70 -10.34 19.34 0.79
CA LYS A 70 -9.79 20.57 1.39
C LYS A 70 -9.65 21.68 0.36
N LYS A 71 -9.11 21.36 -0.83
CA LYS A 71 -9.03 22.31 -1.96
C LYS A 71 -10.39 22.87 -2.35
N SER A 72 -11.43 22.03 -2.41
CA SER A 72 -12.78 22.48 -2.73
C SER A 72 -13.42 23.38 -1.67
N ARG A 73 -12.88 23.39 -0.44
CA ARG A 73 -13.36 24.21 0.69
C ARG A 73 -12.56 25.49 0.89
N GLY A 74 -11.51 25.74 0.11
CA GLY A 74 -10.68 26.94 0.23
C GLY A 74 -9.82 26.99 1.49
N GLU A 75 -9.61 25.85 2.17
CA GLU A 75 -8.66 25.77 3.29
C GLU A 75 -7.22 25.71 2.72
N PRO A 76 -6.29 26.55 3.20
CA PRO A 76 -4.88 26.51 2.77
C PRO A 76 -4.28 25.14 3.08
N GLU A 77 -3.39 24.65 2.21
CA GLU A 77 -2.77 23.34 2.41
C GLU A 77 -1.97 23.36 3.72
N LEU A 78 -2.02 22.28 4.50
CA LEU A 78 -1.13 22.11 5.65
C LEU A 78 0.37 22.19 5.23
N GLY A 79 0.68 22.01 3.95
CA GLY A 79 2.02 22.26 3.39
C GLY A 79 2.45 23.74 3.45
N ASP A 80 1.53 24.70 3.41
CA ASP A 80 1.86 26.13 3.61
C ASP A 80 2.11 26.47 5.09
N LEU A 81 1.68 25.60 6.02
CA LEU A 81 1.91 25.75 7.46
C LEU A 81 3.13 24.97 7.96
N VAL A 82 3.74 24.12 7.12
CA VAL A 82 5.00 23.42 7.41
C VAL A 82 6.13 24.05 6.57
N ASN A 83 6.24 25.37 6.67
CA ASN A 83 7.49 26.07 6.43
C ASN A 83 7.88 26.74 7.75
N ILE A 84 8.31 25.90 8.70
CA ILE A 84 9.02 26.35 9.91
C ILE A 84 10.49 26.02 9.66
N GLU A 85 11.30 27.09 9.62
CA GLU A 85 12.75 27.11 9.36
C GLU A 85 13.56 26.10 10.19
#